data_AF-A0A6P0ZSW8-F1
#
_entry.id   AF-A0A6P0ZSW8-F1
#
_cell.length_a   1.000
_cell.length_b   1.000
_cell.length_c   1.000
_cell.angle_alpha   90.00
_cell.angle_beta   90.00
_cell.angle_gamma   90.00
#
_symmetry.space_group_name_H-M   'P 1'
#
loop_
_entity.id
_entity.type
_entity.pdbx_description
1 polymer ?
#
loop_
_entity_poly.entity_id
_entity_poly.type
_entity_poly.pdbx_seq_one_letter_code
_entity_poly.pdbx_strand_id
1 'polypeptide(L)'
;MFFFIFNNYEAIEQDLNLANEKIKWLDYELKESHQQIIGIINKFIVVNNSLRRLHKKNVSLQERVEQLELEKQAFLEELDGGVETSNWDYQAWELMVQKTKGIIVELNQVKTEVKSLLRQNKQLAWDKACLEKQLELERAENQCLTMEKQQLKQQKSILAGKLRQKHLETQSLLTEIEALKM
;
A
#
# COMPACT_ATOMS: atom_id res chain seq x y z
N MET A 1 57.88 -16.77 0.38
CA MET A 1 57.37 -15.52 -0.22
C MET A 1 56.32 -15.80 -1.31
N PHE A 2 56.62 -16.60 -2.34
CA PHE A 2 55.66 -16.99 -3.39
C PHE A 2 54.37 -17.67 -2.91
N PHE A 3 54.47 -18.63 -1.98
CA PHE A 3 53.29 -19.30 -1.39
C PHE A 3 52.31 -18.33 -0.70
N PHE A 4 52.83 -17.29 -0.04
CA PHE A 4 52.01 -16.28 0.62
C PHE A 4 51.32 -15.34 -0.37
N ILE A 5 51.92 -15.07 -1.53
CA ILE A 5 51.33 -14.24 -2.58
C ILE A 5 50.21 -15.01 -3.28
N PHE A 6 50.43 -16.29 -3.59
CA PHE A 6 49.46 -17.16 -4.24
C PHE A 6 48.21 -17.39 -3.37
N ASN A 7 48.40 -17.73 -2.08
CA ASN A 7 47.27 -17.90 -1.15
C ASN A 7 46.43 -16.62 -0.97
N ASN A 8 47.07 -15.44 -0.96
CA ASN A 8 46.35 -14.17 -0.89
C ASN A 8 45.62 -13.83 -2.20
N TYR A 9 46.15 -14.26 -3.35
CA TYR A 9 45.51 -14.04 -4.65
C TYR A 9 44.21 -14.86 -4.76
N GLU A 10 44.28 -16.16 -4.44
CA GLU A 10 43.09 -17.04 -4.43
C GLU A 10 42.02 -16.55 -3.45
N ALA A 11 42.41 -16.08 -2.27
CA ALA A 11 41.48 -15.53 -1.29
C ALA A 11 40.73 -14.28 -1.82
N ILE A 12 41.45 -13.34 -2.46
CA ILE A 12 40.83 -12.14 -3.04
C ILE A 12 39.89 -12.51 -4.19
N GLU A 13 40.25 -13.50 -5.01
CA GLU A 13 39.42 -13.98 -6.12
C GLU A 13 38.14 -14.67 -5.61
N GLN A 14 38.24 -15.48 -4.56
CA GLN A 14 37.09 -16.10 -3.89
C GLN A 14 36.14 -15.04 -3.31
N ASP A 15 36.67 -14.06 -2.57
CA ASP A 15 35.86 -12.96 -2.02
C ASP A 15 35.16 -12.15 -3.11
N LEU A 16 35.81 -11.95 -4.25
CA LEU A 16 35.25 -11.22 -5.39
C LEU A 16 34.14 -12.02 -6.08
N ASN A 17 34.27 -13.34 -6.18
CA ASN A 17 33.23 -14.22 -6.69
C ASN A 17 32.01 -14.26 -5.75
N LEU A 18 32.23 -14.37 -4.44
CA LEU A 18 31.16 -14.31 -3.44
C LEU A 18 30.41 -12.97 -3.52
N ALA A 19 31.13 -11.85 -3.61
CA ALA A 19 30.52 -10.53 -3.77
C ALA A 19 29.70 -10.43 -5.07
N ASN A 20 30.14 -11.04 -6.16
CA ASN A 20 29.37 -11.08 -7.41
C ASN A 20 28.06 -11.86 -7.27
N GLU A 21 28.10 -13.03 -6.62
CA GLU A 21 26.91 -13.84 -6.38
C GLU A 21 25.92 -13.12 -5.47
N LYS A 22 26.42 -12.52 -4.38
CA LYS A 22 25.57 -11.75 -3.46
C LYS A 22 24.95 -10.53 -4.13
N ILE A 23 25.67 -9.82 -4.99
CA ILE A 23 25.11 -8.70 -5.77
C ILE A 23 24.00 -9.19 -6.71
N LYS A 24 24.20 -10.32 -7.42
CA LYS A 24 23.16 -10.90 -8.30
C LYS A 24 21.91 -11.30 -7.51
N TRP A 25 22.09 -11.86 -6.32
CA TRP A 25 20.98 -12.21 -5.44
C TRP A 25 20.24 -10.96 -4.94
N LEU A 26 20.95 -9.91 -4.52
CA LEU A 26 20.33 -8.62 -4.15
C LEU A 26 19.61 -7.95 -5.32
N ASP A 27 20.11 -8.10 -6.55
CA ASP A 27 19.40 -7.68 -7.77
C ASP A 27 18.05 -8.38 -7.92
N TYR A 28 17.98 -9.68 -7.62
CA TYR A 28 16.75 -10.45 -7.64
C TYR A 28 15.79 -9.99 -6.54
N GLU A 29 16.25 -9.89 -5.28
CA GLU A 29 15.40 -9.48 -4.16
C GLU A 29 14.85 -8.05 -4.33
N LEU A 30 15.69 -7.11 -4.79
CA LEU A 30 15.21 -5.76 -5.10
C LEU A 30 14.12 -5.78 -6.16
N LYS A 31 14.23 -6.65 -7.17
CA LYS A 31 13.18 -6.78 -8.20
C LYS A 31 11.89 -7.33 -7.61
N GLU A 32 11.98 -8.32 -6.72
CA GLU A 32 10.82 -8.88 -6.03
C GLU A 32 10.15 -7.87 -5.11
N SER A 33 10.93 -7.17 -4.28
CA SER A 33 10.44 -6.07 -3.42
C SER A 33 9.75 -4.96 -4.23
N HIS A 34 10.32 -4.56 -5.38
CA HIS A 34 9.63 -3.60 -6.27
C HIS A 34 8.28 -4.14 -6.78
N GLN A 35 8.18 -5.43 -7.11
CA GLN A 35 6.91 -6.03 -7.52
C GLN A 35 5.89 -6.06 -6.37
N GLN A 36 6.34 -6.34 -5.15
CA GLN A 36 5.50 -6.30 -3.95
C GLN A 36 4.96 -4.90 -3.69
N ILE A 37 5.82 -3.87 -3.77
CA ILE A 37 5.43 -2.45 -3.67
C ILE A 37 4.37 -2.09 -4.73
N ILE A 38 4.58 -2.48 -5.99
CA ILE A 38 3.59 -2.26 -7.06
C ILE A 38 2.26 -2.95 -6.72
N GLY A 39 2.31 -4.19 -6.23
CA GLY A 39 1.13 -4.92 -5.78
C GLY A 39 0.35 -4.20 -4.68
N ILE A 40 1.05 -3.63 -3.69
CA ILE A 40 0.44 -2.86 -2.60
C ILE A 40 -0.20 -1.57 -3.15
N ILE A 41 0.49 -0.85 -4.03
CA ILE A 41 -0.06 0.36 -4.68
C ILE A 41 -1.34 0.04 -5.45
N ASN A 42 -1.40 -1.08 -6.16
CA ASN A 42 -2.61 -1.49 -6.87
C ASN A 42 -3.77 -1.76 -5.90
N LYS A 43 -3.52 -2.39 -4.75
CA LYS A 43 -4.52 -2.57 -3.70
C LYS A 43 -5.03 -1.22 -3.15
N PHE A 44 -4.14 -0.25 -2.94
CA PHE A 44 -4.53 1.12 -2.55
C PHE A 44 -5.48 1.77 -3.56
N ILE A 45 -5.21 1.62 -4.85
CA ILE A 45 -6.07 2.15 -5.91
C ILE A 45 -7.49 1.56 -5.78
N VAL A 46 -7.59 0.24 -5.55
CA VAL A 46 -8.87 -0.44 -5.36
C VAL A 46 -9.61 0.06 -4.11
N VAL A 47 -8.92 0.22 -2.98
CA VAL A 47 -9.50 0.75 -1.74
C VAL A 47 -9.98 2.20 -1.96
N ASN A 48 -9.17 3.05 -2.58
CA ASN A 48 -9.54 4.43 -2.87
C ASN A 48 -10.73 4.55 -3.81
N ASN A 49 -10.81 3.70 -4.85
CA ASN A 49 -11.96 3.64 -5.73
C ASN A 49 -13.23 3.20 -4.98
N SER A 50 -13.08 2.28 -4.02
CA SER A 50 -14.19 1.83 -3.17
C SER A 50 -14.64 2.93 -2.21
N LEU A 51 -13.72 3.69 -1.61
CA LEU A 51 -14.02 4.88 -0.81
C LEU A 51 -14.76 5.94 -1.63
N ARG A 52 -14.33 6.22 -2.87
CA ARG A 52 -15.03 7.15 -3.77
C ARG A 52 -16.46 6.70 -4.07
N ARG A 53 -16.67 5.41 -4.36
CA ARG A 53 -18.01 4.85 -4.56
C ARG A 53 -18.87 4.95 -3.30
N LEU A 54 -18.29 4.66 -2.14
CA LEU A 54 -18.98 4.77 -0.86
C LEU A 54 -19.36 6.22 -0.54
N HIS A 55 -18.48 7.18 -0.84
CA HIS A 55 -18.77 8.60 -0.70
C HIS A 55 -19.95 9.04 -1.58
N LYS A 56 -19.99 8.62 -2.85
CA LYS A 56 -21.15 8.90 -3.73
C LYS A 56 -22.47 8.34 -3.16
N LYS A 57 -22.44 7.11 -2.64
CA LYS A 57 -23.61 6.51 -1.97
C LYS A 57 -24.03 7.31 -0.73
N ASN A 58 -23.06 7.79 0.04
CA ASN A 58 -23.33 8.59 1.23
C ASN A 58 -23.98 9.93 0.88
N VAL A 59 -23.50 10.62 -0.16
CA VAL A 59 -24.10 11.87 -0.66
C VAL A 59 -25.55 11.63 -1.10
N SER A 60 -25.80 10.61 -1.92
CA SER A 60 -27.16 10.27 -2.35
C SER A 60 -28.09 9.90 -1.18
N LEU A 61 -27.55 9.21 -0.17
CA LEU A 61 -28.32 8.87 1.03
C LEU A 61 -28.63 10.11 1.86
N GLN A 62 -27.70 11.07 1.92
CA GLN A 62 -27.90 12.35 2.60
C GLN A 62 -29.00 13.18 1.92
N GLU A 63 -28.97 13.28 0.58
CA GLU A 63 -30.05 13.93 -0.19
C GLU A 63 -31.42 13.27 0.10
N ARG A 64 -31.47 11.94 0.19
CA ARG A 64 -32.70 11.20 0.50
C ARG A 64 -33.19 11.46 1.93
N VAL A 65 -32.26 11.61 2.89
CA VAL A 65 -32.60 12.00 4.27
C VAL A 65 -33.18 13.41 4.31
N GLU A 66 -32.55 14.37 3.62
CA GLU A 66 -33.02 15.76 3.55
C GLU A 66 -34.43 15.84 2.92
N GLN A 67 -34.70 15.05 1.88
CA GLN A 67 -36.04 14.93 1.28
C GLN A 67 -37.07 14.39 2.28
N LEU A 68 -36.75 13.30 2.99
CA LEU A 68 -37.64 12.73 4.00
C LEU A 68 -37.91 13.70 5.17
N GLU A 69 -36.93 14.52 5.53
CA GLU A 69 -37.10 15.56 6.55
C GLU A 69 -38.07 16.66 6.09
N LEU A 70 -37.99 17.07 4.82
CA LEU A 70 -38.94 18.02 4.22
C LEU A 70 -40.35 17.43 4.11
N GLU A 71 -40.48 16.18 3.65
CA GLU A 71 -41.77 15.49 3.56
C GLU A 71 -42.43 15.32 4.93
N LYS A 72 -41.64 14.94 5.93
CA LYS A 72 -42.09 14.88 7.33
C LYS A 72 -42.58 16.25 7.79
N GLN A 73 -41.87 17.33 7.50
CA GLN A 73 -42.26 18.68 7.92
C GLN A 73 -43.57 19.12 7.27
N ALA A 74 -43.71 18.92 5.95
CA ALA A 74 -44.94 19.20 5.22
C ALA A 74 -46.12 18.37 5.74
N PHE A 75 -45.89 17.11 6.08
CA PHE A 75 -46.91 16.24 6.67
C PHE A 75 -47.36 16.71 8.06
N LEU A 76 -46.44 17.23 8.89
CA LEU A 76 -46.80 17.81 10.18
C LEU A 76 -47.63 19.09 10.03
N GLU A 77 -47.33 19.92 9.04
CA GLU A 77 -48.12 21.13 8.73
C GLU A 77 -49.54 20.78 8.22
N GLU A 78 -49.67 19.73 7.39
CA GLU A 78 -50.98 19.19 6.98
C GLU A 78 -51.80 18.70 8.19
N LEU A 79 -51.15 18.01 9.15
CA LEU A 79 -51.79 17.57 10.39
C LEU A 79 -52.30 18.75 11.21
N ASP A 80 -51.45 19.75 11.47
CA ASP A 80 -51.80 20.91 12.29
C ASP A 80 -52.96 21.71 11.67
N GLY A 81 -52.92 21.98 10.36
CA GLY A 81 -53.99 22.72 9.68
C GLY A 81 -55.33 21.97 9.62
N GLY A 82 -55.30 20.62 9.58
CA GLY A 82 -56.51 19.82 9.66
C GLY A 82 -57.09 19.75 11.08
N VAL A 83 -56.24 19.78 12.12
CA VAL A 83 -56.66 19.83 13.53
C VAL A 83 -57.37 21.15 13.85
N GLU A 84 -56.89 22.26 13.31
CA GLU A 84 -57.51 23.59 13.45
C GLU A 84 -58.89 23.69 12.79
N THR A 85 -59.15 22.89 11.74
CA THR A 85 -60.40 22.97 10.96
C THR A 85 -61.46 21.94 11.37
N SER A 86 -61.18 21.03 12.31
CA SER A 86 -62.13 20.00 12.81
C SER A 86 -62.80 19.15 11.71
N ASN A 87 -62.21 19.04 10.52
CA ASN A 87 -62.87 18.51 9.33
C ASN A 87 -62.20 17.24 8.77
N TRP A 88 -61.59 16.43 9.64
CA TRP A 88 -61.04 15.13 9.25
C TRP A 88 -62.16 14.10 9.13
N ASP A 89 -62.51 13.73 7.90
CA ASP A 89 -63.29 12.51 7.68
C ASP A 89 -62.41 11.25 7.84
N TYR A 90 -63.06 10.09 7.85
CA TYR A 90 -62.38 8.80 8.01
C TYR A 90 -61.36 8.54 6.87
N GLN A 91 -61.64 8.98 5.64
CA GLN A 91 -60.75 8.76 4.50
C GLN A 91 -59.46 9.57 4.64
N ALA A 92 -59.57 10.80 5.14
CA ALA A 92 -58.45 11.65 5.44
C ALA A 92 -57.57 11.05 6.55
N TRP A 93 -58.16 10.50 7.62
CA TRP A 93 -57.42 9.74 8.65
C TRP A 93 -56.70 8.51 8.08
N GLU A 94 -57.38 7.72 7.26
CA GLU A 94 -56.80 6.53 6.65
C GLU A 94 -55.60 6.89 5.75
N LEU A 95 -55.71 7.96 4.96
CA LEU A 95 -54.61 8.47 4.15
C LEU A 95 -53.40 8.88 5.00
N MET A 96 -53.63 9.57 6.12
CA MET A 96 -52.53 9.99 7.03
C MET A 96 -51.82 8.80 7.67
N VAL A 97 -52.57 7.76 8.06
CA VAL A 97 -51.99 6.51 8.57
C VAL A 97 -51.14 5.82 7.50
N GLN A 98 -51.59 5.79 6.24
CA GLN A 98 -50.82 5.20 5.14
C GLN A 98 -49.55 6.01 4.83
N LYS A 99 -49.64 7.35 4.77
CA LYS A 99 -48.46 8.23 4.62
C LYS A 99 -47.44 7.99 5.74
N THR A 100 -47.90 7.95 6.99
CA THR A 100 -47.03 7.69 8.17
C THR A 100 -46.33 6.34 8.07
N LYS A 101 -47.07 5.28 7.68
CA LYS A 101 -46.49 3.95 7.47
C LYS A 101 -45.42 3.96 6.38
N GLY A 102 -45.67 4.68 5.28
CA GLY A 102 -44.70 4.87 4.19
C GLY A 102 -43.38 5.49 4.69
N ILE A 103 -43.48 6.65 5.36
CA ILE A 103 -42.33 7.36 5.92
C ILE A 103 -41.54 6.47 6.90
N ILE A 104 -42.23 5.72 7.78
CA ILE A 104 -41.58 4.80 8.72
C ILE A 104 -40.80 3.69 7.98
N VAL A 105 -41.37 3.12 6.92
CA VAL A 105 -40.71 2.10 6.11
C VAL A 105 -39.44 2.67 5.47
N GLU A 106 -39.51 3.86 4.88
CA GLU A 106 -38.37 4.51 4.24
C GLU A 106 -37.27 4.89 5.24
N LEU A 107 -37.63 5.44 6.41
CA LEU A 107 -36.68 5.72 7.49
C LEU A 107 -35.95 4.45 7.97
N ASN A 108 -36.66 3.32 8.05
CA ASN A 108 -36.04 2.04 8.42
C ASN A 108 -35.09 1.51 7.35
N GLN A 109 -35.40 1.72 6.07
CA GLN A 109 -34.50 1.40 4.96
C GLN A 109 -33.24 2.27 5.01
N VAL A 110 -33.40 3.59 5.14
CA VAL A 110 -32.28 4.53 5.31
C VAL A 110 -31.39 4.12 6.49
N LYS A 111 -31.96 3.83 7.65
CA LYS A 111 -31.22 3.38 8.84
C LYS A 111 -30.39 2.12 8.56
N THR A 112 -30.93 1.19 7.78
CA THR A 112 -30.24 -0.04 7.40
C THR A 112 -29.09 0.25 6.43
N GLU A 113 -29.31 1.11 5.45
CA GLU A 113 -28.29 1.57 4.51
C GLU A 113 -27.15 2.32 5.22
N VAL A 114 -27.45 3.25 6.14
CA VAL A 114 -26.46 3.96 6.96
C VAL A 114 -25.58 2.96 7.73
N LYS A 115 -26.19 1.99 8.41
CA LYS A 115 -25.45 0.96 9.15
C LYS A 115 -24.52 0.14 8.24
N SER A 116 -24.99 -0.19 7.03
CA SER A 116 -24.20 -0.91 6.04
C SER A 116 -23.01 -0.08 5.56
N LEU A 117 -23.24 1.19 5.18
CA LEU A 117 -22.19 2.12 4.77
C LEU A 117 -21.16 2.35 5.88
N LEU A 118 -21.60 2.49 7.13
CA LEU A 118 -20.71 2.66 8.28
C LEU A 118 -19.77 1.45 8.45
N ARG A 119 -20.29 0.22 8.32
CA ARG A 119 -19.49 -1.00 8.38
C ARG A 119 -18.48 -1.06 7.24
N GLN A 120 -18.91 -0.78 6.01
CA GLN A 120 -18.03 -0.74 4.84
C GLN A 120 -16.92 0.31 4.99
N ASN A 121 -17.25 1.49 5.51
CA ASN A 121 -16.27 2.56 5.74
C ASN A 121 -15.23 2.14 6.78
N LYS A 122 -15.66 1.57 7.93
CA LYS A 122 -14.73 1.03 8.95
C LYS A 122 -13.80 -0.04 8.37
N GLN A 123 -14.33 -0.95 7.56
CA GLN A 123 -13.51 -1.98 6.91
C GLN A 123 -12.47 -1.36 5.96
N LEU A 124 -12.89 -0.45 5.07
CA LEU A 124 -11.98 0.21 4.13
C LEU A 124 -10.92 1.06 4.85
N ALA A 125 -11.25 1.68 5.98
CA ALA A 125 -10.30 2.42 6.81
C ALA A 125 -9.23 1.48 7.40
N TRP A 126 -9.65 0.30 7.87
CA TRP A 126 -8.72 -0.72 8.36
C TRP A 126 -7.85 -1.29 7.24
N ASP A 127 -8.43 -1.61 6.09
CA ASP A 127 -7.70 -2.10 4.91
C ASP A 127 -6.65 -1.07 4.48
N LYS A 128 -7.01 0.21 4.44
CA LYS A 128 -6.10 1.31 4.12
C LYS A 128 -4.92 1.37 5.11
N ALA A 129 -5.18 1.36 6.41
CA ALA A 129 -4.13 1.41 7.43
C ALA A 129 -3.18 0.21 7.35
N CYS A 130 -3.72 -0.98 7.06
CA CYS A 130 -2.91 -2.18 6.86
C CYS A 130 -2.01 -2.08 5.63
N LEU A 131 -2.53 -1.57 4.51
CA LEU A 131 -1.75 -1.33 3.30
C LEU A 131 -0.68 -0.24 3.51
N GLU A 132 -0.95 0.79 4.31
CA GLU A 132 0.01 1.84 4.65
C GLU A 132 1.20 1.26 5.40
N LYS A 133 0.92 0.46 6.43
CA LYS A 133 1.95 -0.25 7.19
C LYS A 133 2.75 -1.22 6.33
N GLN A 134 2.09 -1.99 5.45
CA GLN A 134 2.77 -2.89 4.52
C GLN A 134 3.71 -2.12 3.58
N LEU A 135 3.23 -1.01 2.99
CA LEU A 135 4.03 -0.19 2.10
C LEU A 135 5.25 0.43 2.80
N GLU A 136 5.10 0.85 4.04
CA GLU A 136 6.20 1.40 4.84
C GLU A 136 7.29 0.35 5.11
N LEU A 137 6.89 -0.86 5.52
CA LEU A 137 7.81 -1.97 5.75
C LEU A 137 8.56 -2.35 4.47
N GLU A 138 7.86 -2.52 3.35
CA GLU A 138 8.46 -2.85 2.06
C GLU A 138 9.44 -1.78 1.58
N ARG A 139 9.13 -0.50 1.81
CA ARG A 139 10.04 0.60 1.48
C ARG A 139 11.30 0.57 2.34
N ALA A 140 11.17 0.30 3.64
CA ALA A 140 12.30 0.18 4.55
C ALA A 140 13.21 -0.99 4.16
N GLU A 141 12.62 -2.14 3.84
CA GLU A 141 13.35 -3.31 3.36
C GLU A 141 14.09 -3.02 2.05
N ASN A 142 13.41 -2.42 1.07
CA ASN A 142 14.03 -2.03 -0.20
C ASN A 142 15.21 -1.06 -0.02
N GLN A 143 15.11 -0.12 0.92
CA GLN A 143 16.19 0.80 1.27
C GLN A 143 17.39 0.05 1.87
N CYS A 144 17.15 -0.87 2.80
CA CYS A 144 18.19 -1.72 3.37
C CYS A 144 18.91 -2.54 2.30
N LEU A 145 18.17 -3.24 1.43
CA LEU A 145 18.71 -4.03 0.33
C LEU A 145 19.52 -3.18 -0.65
N THR A 146 19.04 -1.97 -0.95
CA THR A 146 19.75 -1.02 -1.82
C THR A 146 21.08 -0.57 -1.20
N MET A 147 21.07 -0.27 0.10
CA MET A 147 22.28 0.13 0.83
C MET A 147 23.29 -1.02 0.91
N GLU A 148 22.85 -2.25 1.24
CA GLU A 148 23.70 -3.44 1.26
C GLU A 148 24.36 -3.66 -0.10
N LYS A 149 23.58 -3.56 -1.18
CA LYS A 149 24.09 -3.70 -2.55
C LYS A 149 25.10 -2.63 -2.92
N GLN A 150 24.90 -1.39 -2.50
CA GLN A 150 25.84 -0.30 -2.73
C GLN A 150 27.16 -0.54 -1.98
N GLN A 151 27.10 -0.98 -0.73
CA GLN A 151 28.27 -1.33 0.07
C GLN A 151 29.04 -2.50 -0.56
N LEU A 152 28.35 -3.55 -0.99
CA LEU A 152 28.99 -4.69 -1.68
C LEU A 152 29.63 -4.28 -3.01
N LYS A 153 29.02 -3.37 -3.77
CA LYS A 153 29.65 -2.82 -4.99
C LYS A 153 30.94 -2.07 -4.68
N GLN A 154 30.98 -1.30 -3.60
CA GLN A 154 32.19 -0.60 -3.15
C GLN A 154 33.27 -1.61 -2.72
N GLN A 155 32.92 -2.60 -1.90
CA GLN A 155 33.82 -3.67 -1.47
C GLN A 155 34.38 -4.45 -2.66
N LYS A 156 33.54 -4.83 -3.63
CA LYS A 156 33.95 -5.46 -4.88
C LYS A 156 34.96 -4.61 -5.65
N SER A 157 34.75 -3.30 -5.75
CA SER A 157 35.68 -2.38 -6.42
C SER A 157 37.05 -2.38 -5.73
N ILE A 158 37.07 -2.35 -4.40
CA ILE A 158 38.29 -2.43 -3.60
C ILE A 158 39.01 -3.77 -3.82
N LEU A 159 38.29 -4.89 -3.76
CA LEU A 159 38.84 -6.23 -3.99
C LEU A 159 39.42 -6.36 -5.40
N ALA A 160 38.72 -5.85 -6.42
CA ALA A 160 39.21 -5.83 -7.80
C ALA A 160 40.50 -5.01 -7.94
N GLY A 161 40.61 -3.88 -7.24
CA GLY A 161 41.83 -3.07 -7.17
C GLY A 161 42.99 -3.83 -6.53
N LYS A 162 42.75 -4.49 -5.38
CA LYS A 162 43.75 -5.33 -4.71
C LYS A 162 44.21 -6.50 -5.58
N LEU A 163 43.30 -7.15 -6.29
CA LEU A 163 43.63 -8.26 -7.20
C LEU A 163 44.55 -7.79 -8.34
N ARG A 164 44.24 -6.64 -8.95
CA ARG A 164 45.10 -6.04 -10.00
C ARG A 164 46.48 -5.69 -9.47
N GLN A 165 46.56 -5.10 -8.28
CA GLN A 165 47.85 -4.78 -7.66
C GLN A 165 48.67 -6.06 -7.43
N LYS A 166 48.05 -7.11 -6.88
CA LYS A 166 48.73 -8.39 -6.67
C LYS A 166 49.17 -9.06 -7.96
N HIS A 167 48.39 -8.91 -9.03
CA HIS A 167 48.77 -9.37 -10.35
C HIS A 167 50.05 -8.67 -10.85
N LEU A 168 50.13 -7.34 -10.73
CA LEU A 168 51.32 -6.56 -11.08
C LEU A 168 52.54 -6.93 -10.23
N GLU A 169 52.37 -7.07 -8.91
CA GLU A 169 53.43 -7.51 -8.00
C GLU A 169 53.98 -8.89 -8.39
N THR A 170 53.08 -9.83 -8.73
CA THR A 170 53.46 -11.18 -9.16
C THR A 170 54.23 -11.16 -10.48
N GLN A 171 53.77 -10.37 -11.46
CA GLN A 171 54.47 -10.20 -12.73
C GLN A 171 55.88 -9.62 -12.54
N SER A 172 56.01 -8.57 -11.72
CA SER A 172 57.32 -7.96 -11.41
C SER A 172 58.28 -8.99 -10.80
N LEU A 173 57.83 -9.77 -9.82
CA LEU A 173 58.64 -10.81 -9.19
C LEU A 173 59.04 -11.92 -10.17
N LEU A 174 58.15 -12.30 -11.10
CA LEU A 174 58.47 -13.28 -12.13
C LEU A 174 59.57 -12.74 -13.07
N THR A 175 59.48 -11.50 -13.51
CA THR A 175 60.50 -10.84 -14.34
C THR A 175 61.84 -10.74 -13.61
N GLU A 176 61.86 -10.40 -12.32
CA GLU A 176 63.08 -10.40 -11.49
C GLU A 176 63.72 -11.80 -11.40
N ILE A 177 62.92 -12.85 -11.21
CA ILE A 177 63.44 -14.23 -11.19
C ILE A 177 64.03 -14.63 -12.54
N GLU A 178 63.38 -14.28 -13.65
CA GLU A 178 63.89 -14.56 -14.99
C GLU A 178 65.22 -13.85 -15.24
N ALA A 179 65.35 -12.60 -14.80
CA ALA A 179 66.59 -11.83 -14.90
C ALA A 179 67.73 -12.42 -14.04
N LEU A 180 67.43 -13.01 -12.88
CA LEU A 180 68.43 -13.66 -12.01
C LEU A 180 68.85 -15.06 -12.50
N LYS A 181 68.11 -15.66 -13.43
CA LYS A 181 68.41 -16.98 -14.03
C LYS A 181 69.24 -16.89 -15.32
N MET A 182 69.42 -15.69 -15.87
CA MET A 182 70.32 -15.39 -16.99
C MET A 182 71.69 -14.94 -16.49
#